data_AF-A0A0F9AV88-F1
#
_entry.id   AF-A0A0F9AV88-F1
#
_cell.length_a   1.000
_cell.length_b   1.000
_cell.length_c   1.000
_cell.angle_alpha   90.00
_cell.angle_beta   90.00
_cell.angle_gamma   90.00
#
_symmetry.space_group_name_H-M   'P 1'
#
loop_
_entity.id
_entity.type
_entity.pdbx_description
1 polymer ?
#
loop_
_entity_poly.entity_id
_entity_poly.type
_entity_poly.pdbx_seq_one_letter_code
_entity_poly.pdbx_strand_id
1 'polypeptide(L)'
;MNSEDFGNLLSINMVREKALKTKGIYHPNLINNLSKEAYDLYLIRESICNQILELTHEKDIKYSKIIDLIKKMIIENKNQLRQTSDKMELTLIQLTIEEWEEFL
;
A
#
# COMPACT_ATOMS: atom_id res chain seq x y z
N MET A 1 9.76 -10.23 -26.46
CA MET A 1 8.80 -9.70 -25.47
C MET A 1 7.53 -9.40 -26.23
N ASN A 2 6.41 -10.05 -25.91
CA ASN A 2 5.14 -9.78 -26.59
C ASN A 2 4.52 -8.48 -26.01
N SER A 3 3.48 -7.94 -26.66
CA SER A 3 2.84 -6.69 -26.21
C SER A 3 2.20 -6.79 -24.82
N GLU A 4 1.75 -7.99 -24.44
CA GLU A 4 1.16 -8.29 -23.14
C GLU A 4 2.20 -8.26 -22.01
N ASP A 5 3.38 -8.85 -22.25
CA ASP A 5 4.54 -8.84 -21.36
C ASP A 5 5.04 -7.41 -21.12
N PHE A 6 5.04 -6.58 -22.18
CA PHE A 6 5.43 -5.18 -22.08
C PHE A 6 4.42 -4.36 -21.26
N GLY A 7 3.12 -4.55 -21.54
CA GLY A 7 2.05 -3.91 -20.76
C GLY A 7 2.13 -4.28 -19.28
N ASN A 8 2.33 -5.57 -18.98
CA ASN A 8 2.50 -6.07 -17.63
C ASN A 8 3.70 -5.42 -16.92
N LEU A 9 4.86 -5.36 -17.60
CA LEU A 9 6.07 -4.74 -17.07
C LEU A 9 5.88 -3.25 -16.77
N LEU A 10 5.21 -2.51 -17.65
CA LEU A 10 4.91 -1.10 -17.45
C LEU A 10 4.02 -0.88 -16.22
N SER A 11 2.95 -1.67 -16.07
CA SER A 11 2.05 -1.57 -14.91
C SER A 11 2.76 -1.87 -13.59
N ILE A 12 3.62 -2.91 -13.56
CA ILE A 12 4.45 -3.24 -12.39
C ILE A 12 5.40 -2.08 -12.06
N ASN A 13 6.05 -1.50 -13.07
CA ASN A 13 6.97 -0.38 -12.85
C ASN A 13 6.24 0.87 -12.34
N MET A 14 5.03 1.16 -12.83
CA MET A 14 4.22 2.29 -12.34
C MET A 14 3.87 2.14 -10.86
N VAL A 15 3.43 0.95 -10.45
CA VAL A 15 3.13 0.67 -9.03
C VAL A 15 4.39 0.76 -8.17
N ARG A 16 5.51 0.21 -8.64
CA ARG A 16 6.80 0.30 -7.94
C ARG A 16 7.23 1.77 -7.77
N GLU A 17 7.12 2.57 -8.82
CA GLU A 17 7.45 4.00 -8.78
C GLU A 17 6.56 4.76 -7.78
N LYS A 18 5.25 4.47 -7.76
CA LYS A 18 4.33 5.04 -6.76
C LYS A 18 4.77 4.68 -5.34
N ALA A 19 5.04 3.40 -5.06
CA ALA A 19 5.47 2.96 -3.74
C ALA A 19 6.80 3.61 -3.29
N LEU A 20 7.78 3.73 -4.19
CA LEU A 20 9.05 4.40 -3.90
C LEU A 20 8.86 5.90 -3.61
N LYS A 21 8.03 6.60 -4.39
CA LYS A 21 7.74 8.02 -4.17
C LYS A 21 7.05 8.23 -2.83
N THR A 22 6.03 7.45 -2.51
CA THR A 22 5.31 7.52 -1.22
C THR A 22 6.27 7.32 -0.05
N LYS A 23 7.17 6.34 -0.14
CA LYS A 23 8.19 6.10 0.89
C LYS A 23 9.21 7.24 0.99
N GLY A 24 9.58 7.85 -0.13
CA GLY A 24 10.55 8.96 -0.19
C GLY A 24 10.08 10.29 0.40
N ILE A 25 8.77 10.47 0.63
CA ILE A 25 8.21 11.68 1.25
C ILE A 25 8.65 11.83 2.72
N TYR A 26 8.89 10.72 3.40
CA TYR A 26 9.15 10.69 4.84
C TYR A 26 10.64 10.58 5.14
N HIS A 27 11.36 11.69 4.97
CA HIS A 27 12.76 11.78 5.41
C HIS A 27 12.85 11.51 6.93
N PRO A 28 13.85 10.77 7.45
CA PRO A 28 13.94 10.40 8.87
C PRO A 28 13.79 11.57 9.86
N ASN A 29 14.36 12.73 9.51
CA ASN A 29 14.27 13.95 10.32
C ASN A 29 12.86 14.59 10.37
N LEU A 30 11.99 14.28 9.41
CA LEU A 30 10.59 14.73 9.39
C LEU A 30 9.70 13.85 10.25
N ILE A 31 9.99 12.53 10.29
CA ILE A 31 9.22 11.54 11.04
C ILE A 31 9.21 11.85 12.55
N ASN A 32 10.36 12.26 13.09
CA ASN A 32 10.54 12.53 14.53
C ASN A 32 9.70 13.71 15.05
N ASN A 33 9.15 14.54 14.18
CA ASN A 33 8.37 15.73 14.53
C ASN A 33 6.88 15.60 14.13
N LEU A 34 6.44 14.42 13.69
CA LEU A 34 5.05 14.19 13.30
C LEU A 34 4.13 14.19 14.53
N SER A 35 2.88 14.65 14.35
CA SER A 35 1.82 14.34 15.30
C SER A 35 1.61 12.83 15.36
N LYS A 36 0.98 12.34 16.43
CA LYS A 36 0.63 10.91 16.55
C LYS A 36 -0.12 10.40 15.33
N GLU A 37 -1.14 11.14 14.88
CA GLU A 37 -1.96 10.76 13.72
C GLU A 37 -1.14 10.71 12.43
N ALA A 38 -0.24 11.68 12.22
CA ALA A 38 0.60 11.71 11.03
C ALA A 38 1.67 10.60 11.07
N TYR A 39 2.14 10.23 12.27
CA TYR A 39 3.05 9.10 12.46
C TYR A 39 2.35 7.76 12.22
N ASP A 40 1.13 7.58 12.74
CA ASP A 40 0.32 6.39 12.50
C ASP A 40 0.04 6.21 10.99
N LEU A 41 -0.30 7.29 10.29
CA LEU A 41 -0.47 7.29 8.83
C LEU A 41 0.83 6.95 8.08
N TYR A 42 1.97 7.47 8.53
CA TYR A 42 3.28 7.12 7.99
C TYR A 42 3.55 5.61 8.11
N LEU A 43 3.29 5.01 9.28
CA LEU A 43 3.50 3.58 9.49
C LEU A 43 2.61 2.73 8.58
N ILE A 44 1.35 3.12 8.38
CA ILE A 44 0.44 2.47 7.44
C ILE A 44 1.03 2.51 6.02
N ARG A 45 1.39 3.71 5.54
CA ARG A 45 1.96 3.92 4.20
C ARG A 45 3.25 3.12 4.00
N GLU A 46 4.14 3.15 4.99
CA GLU A 46 5.39 2.41 4.94
C GLU A 46 5.16 0.90 4.84
N SER A 47 4.25 0.35 5.65
CA SER A 47 3.89 -1.06 5.61
C SER A 47 3.35 -1.48 4.25
N ILE A 48 2.40 -0.70 3.69
CA ILE A 48 1.82 -0.97 2.36
C ILE A 48 2.90 -0.91 1.27
N CYS A 49 3.71 0.14 1.26
CA CYS A 49 4.78 0.30 0.28
C CYS A 49 5.79 -0.85 0.35
N ASN A 50 6.17 -1.30 1.55
CA ASN A 50 7.10 -2.41 1.70
C ASN A 50 6.52 -3.71 1.13
N GLN A 51 5.25 -4.03 1.41
CA GLN A 51 4.57 -5.22 0.87
C GLN A 51 4.49 -5.20 -0.66
N ILE A 52 4.14 -4.04 -1.23
CA ILE A 52 4.10 -3.86 -2.68
C ILE A 52 5.48 -4.04 -3.29
N LEU A 53 6.51 -3.39 -2.72
CA LEU A 53 7.86 -3.47 -3.25
C LEU A 53 8.41 -4.90 -3.21
N GLU A 54 8.20 -5.61 -2.10
CA GLU A 54 8.56 -7.03 -1.97
C GLU A 54 7.91 -7.86 -3.08
N LEU A 55 6.61 -7.71 -3.30
CA LEU A 55 5.89 -8.43 -4.35
C LEU A 55 6.42 -8.06 -5.75
N THR A 56 6.73 -6.78 -6.02
CA THR A 56 7.26 -6.36 -7.32
C THR A 56 8.68 -6.87 -7.58
N HIS A 57 9.42 -7.33 -6.57
CA HIS A 57 10.75 -7.91 -6.73
C HIS A 57 10.72 -9.42 -6.99
N GLU A 58 9.55 -10.06 -6.88
CA GLU A 58 9.39 -11.45 -7.28
C GLU A 58 9.69 -11.62 -8.78
N LYS A 59 10.43 -12.69 -9.09
CA LYS A 59 10.71 -13.04 -10.47
C LYS A 59 9.42 -13.44 -11.18
N ASP A 60 9.23 -12.96 -12.41
CA ASP A 60 8.09 -13.29 -13.27
C ASP A 60 6.72 -12.89 -12.66
N ILE A 61 6.70 -11.88 -11.79
CA ILE A 61 5.47 -11.34 -11.21
C ILE A 61 4.54 -10.80 -12.31
N LYS A 62 3.24 -11.04 -12.13
CA LYS A 62 2.18 -10.46 -12.96
C LYS A 62 1.48 -9.34 -12.21
N TYR A 63 1.15 -8.28 -12.91
CA TYR A 63 0.37 -7.15 -12.38
C TYR A 63 -0.94 -7.61 -11.75
N SER A 64 -1.59 -8.64 -12.31
CA SER A 64 -2.80 -9.22 -11.72
C SER A 64 -2.60 -9.68 -10.27
N LYS A 65 -1.44 -10.24 -9.92
CA LYS A 65 -1.14 -10.66 -8.55
C LYS A 65 -1.04 -9.47 -7.59
N ILE A 66 -0.54 -8.33 -8.07
CA ILE A 66 -0.48 -7.09 -7.28
C ILE A 66 -1.91 -6.60 -7.01
N ILE A 67 -2.75 -6.59 -8.04
CA ILE A 67 -4.17 -6.22 -7.90
C ILE A 67 -4.91 -7.19 -6.96
N ASP A 68 -4.65 -8.49 -7.06
CA ASP A 68 -5.26 -9.50 -6.19
C ASP A 68 -4.85 -9.28 -4.72
N LEU A 69 -3.58 -8.95 -4.45
CA LEU A 69 -3.12 -8.56 -3.13
C LEU A 69 -3.88 -7.33 -2.61
N ILE A 70 -3.90 -6.24 -3.37
CA ILE A 70 -4.55 -4.99 -2.94
C ILE A 70 -6.03 -5.23 -2.61
N LYS A 71 -6.75 -5.94 -3.49
CA LYS A 71 -8.15 -6.28 -3.25
C LYS A 71 -8.35 -7.15 -2.02
N LYS A 72 -7.49 -8.15 -1.82
CA LYS A 72 -7.51 -9.01 -0.64
C LYS A 72 -7.34 -8.17 0.64
N MET A 73 -6.35 -7.29 0.68
CA MET A 73 -6.08 -6.45 1.84
C MET A 73 -7.24 -5.48 2.13
N ILE A 74 -7.85 -4.89 1.11
CA ILE A 74 -9.05 -4.04 1.27
C ILE A 74 -10.22 -4.85 1.86
N ILE A 75 -10.45 -6.07 1.38
CA ILE A 75 -11.52 -6.94 1.89
C ILE A 75 -11.27 -7.34 3.34
N GLU A 76 -10.04 -7.72 3.69
CA GLU A 76 -9.66 -8.06 5.06
C GLU A 76 -9.88 -6.88 6.02
N ASN A 77 -9.43 -5.68 5.66
CA ASN A 77 -9.67 -4.48 6.45
C ASN A 77 -11.16 -4.11 6.54
N LYS A 78 -11.93 -4.22 5.44
CA LYS A 78 -13.39 -4.01 5.47
C LYS A 78 -14.10 -5.01 6.38
N ASN A 79 -13.61 -6.24 6.47
CA ASN A 79 -14.14 -7.24 7.40
C ASN A 79 -13.78 -6.91 8.85
N GLN A 80 -12.54 -6.50 9.13
CA GLN A 80 -12.12 -6.05 10.45
C GLN A 80 -12.93 -4.84 10.92
N LEU A 81 -13.17 -3.86 10.03
CA LEU A 81 -13.97 -2.67 10.32
C LEU A 81 -15.37 -3.02 10.85
N ARG A 82 -16.02 -4.07 10.30
CA ARG A 82 -17.35 -4.52 10.72
C ARG A 82 -17.36 -5.16 12.11
N GLN A 83 -16.21 -5.63 12.57
CA GLN A 83 -16.06 -6.35 13.84
C GLN A 83 -15.48 -5.46 14.95
N THR A 84 -15.03 -4.26 14.61
CA THR A 84 -14.33 -3.34 15.51
C THR A 84 -15.33 -2.35 16.13
N SER A 85 -15.25 -2.19 17.45
CA SER A 85 -16.07 -1.22 18.21
C SER A 85 -15.26 -0.04 18.75
N ASP A 86 -13.93 -0.15 18.80
CA ASP A 86 -13.06 0.93 19.25
C ASP A 86 -12.96 2.02 18.19
N LYS A 87 -13.21 3.27 18.59
CA LYS A 87 -13.25 4.42 17.67
C LYS A 87 -11.89 4.73 17.05
N MET A 88 -10.80 4.58 17.81
CA MET A 88 -9.46 4.87 17.31
C MET A 88 -9.03 3.80 16.30
N GLU A 89 -9.29 2.53 16.61
CA GLU A 89 -9.02 1.41 15.72
C GLU A 89 -9.85 1.51 14.43
N LEU A 90 -11.13 1.91 14.51
CA LEU A 90 -11.96 2.18 13.34
C LEU A 90 -11.33 3.21 12.39
N THR A 91 -10.81 4.32 12.93
CA THR A 91 -10.14 5.35 12.11
C THR A 91 -8.88 4.81 11.44
N LEU A 92 -8.06 4.03 12.16
CA LEU A 92 -6.85 3.44 11.60
C LEU A 92 -7.16 2.43 10.48
N ILE A 93 -8.20 1.61 10.65
CA ILE A 93 -8.64 0.66 9.62
C ILE A 93 -9.17 1.41 8.39
N GLN A 94 -9.94 2.49 8.58
CA GLN A 94 -10.43 3.33 7.48
C GLN A 94 -9.28 3.94 6.68
N LEU A 95 -8.32 4.57 7.36
CA LEU A 95 -7.12 5.11 6.73
C LEU A 95 -6.34 4.01 5.98
N THR A 96 -6.22 2.82 6.56
CA THR A 96 -5.56 1.68 5.91
C THR A 96 -6.27 1.28 4.61
N ILE A 97 -7.61 1.29 4.59
CA ILE A 97 -8.39 1.01 3.37
C ILE A 97 -8.13 2.09 2.31
N GLU A 98 -8.20 3.36 2.68
CA GLU A 98 -7.96 4.49 1.77
C GLU A 98 -6.57 4.41 1.13
N GLU A 99 -5.54 4.11 1.92
CA GLU A 99 -4.16 3.99 1.44
C GLU A 99 -3.95 2.76 0.52
N TRP A 100 -4.71 1.68 0.71
CA TRP A 100 -4.72 0.57 -0.26
C TRP A 100 -5.46 0.92 -1.56
N GLU A 101 -6.59 1.62 -1.46
CA GLU A 101 -7.41 2.03 -2.60
C GLU A 101 -6.65 2.98 -3.54
N GLU A 102 -5.70 3.75 -3.02
CA GLU A 102 -4.77 4.54 -3.83
C GLU A 102 -3.96 3.71 -4.85
N PHE A 103 -3.75 2.41 -4.65
CA PHE A 103 -2.99 1.56 -5.58
C PHE A 103 -3.84 0.82 -6.63
N LEU A 104 -5.17 1.03 -6.64
CA LEU A 104 -6.09 0.50 -7.66
C LEU A 104 -6.21 1.43 -8.88
#